data_AF-A0A8B9XFN2-F1
#
_entry.id   AF-A0A8B9XFN2-F1
#
_cell.length_a   1.000
_cell.length_b   1.000
_cell.length_c   1.000
_cell.angle_alpha   90.00
_cell.angle_beta   90.00
_cell.angle_gamma   90.00
#
_symmetry.space_group_name_H-M   'P 1'
#
loop_
_entity.id
_entity.type
_entity.pdbx_description
1 polymer ?
#
loop_
_entity_poly.entity_id
_entity_poly.type
_entity_poly.pdbx_seq_one_letter_code
_entity_poly.pdbx_strand_id
1 'polypeptide(L)'
;MAFLSSGAYLTHQQKVLRLYKRALRHLESWCIHRDKYRYFACLLRARFDEHKNEKDMVKATQLLREAEEEFWHGQHPQPYIFPESPGGTSYERYECYKVPEWCLDDWHPSEKAMYPDYFAKREQWKKLRRESWEREVKQLQEETPVGGPRTEALPPARKQGDLPPLWWHIVTRPRERPM
;
A
#
# COMPACT_ATOMS: atom_id res chain seq x y z
N MET A 1 13.29 -5.34 -4.70
CA MET A 1 13.45 -5.99 -3.39
C MET A 1 12.13 -6.65 -2.98
N ALA A 2 12.20 -7.83 -2.34
CA ALA A 2 11.05 -8.58 -1.85
C ALA A 2 10.77 -8.25 -0.37
N PHE A 3 10.40 -6.99 -0.09
CA PHE A 3 10.01 -6.57 1.25
C PHE A 3 8.48 -6.49 1.35
N LEU A 4 7.93 -7.06 2.42
CA LEU A 4 6.51 -7.06 2.73
C LEU A 4 6.35 -6.80 4.23
N SER A 5 5.37 -5.97 4.60
CA SER A 5 5.05 -5.64 5.99
C SER A 5 4.52 -6.85 6.79
N SER A 6 3.72 -7.72 6.14
CA SER A 6 3.05 -8.85 6.81
C SER A 6 3.64 -10.22 6.54
N GLY A 7 4.46 -10.37 5.49
CA GLY A 7 4.99 -11.68 5.06
C GLY A 7 6.51 -11.68 5.05
N ALA A 8 7.12 -12.76 5.55
CA ALA A 8 8.58 -12.89 5.57
C ALA A 8 9.20 -12.96 4.15
N TYR A 9 8.45 -13.45 3.17
CA TYR A 9 8.92 -13.62 1.79
C TYR A 9 7.77 -13.59 0.79
N LEU A 10 8.12 -13.41 -0.49
CA LEU A 10 7.17 -13.59 -1.59
C LEU A 10 7.05 -15.06 -1.96
N THR A 11 5.83 -15.56 -1.99
CA THR A 11 5.52 -16.89 -2.54
C THR A 11 5.82 -16.95 -4.03
N HIS A 12 6.04 -18.15 -4.57
CA HIS A 12 6.26 -18.35 -6.00
C HIS A 12 5.14 -17.73 -6.85
N GLN A 13 3.88 -17.98 -6.48
CA GLN A 13 2.72 -17.39 -7.15
C GLN A 13 2.76 -15.85 -7.14
N GLN A 14 3.08 -15.22 -6.02
CA GLN A 14 3.19 -13.76 -5.93
C GLN A 14 4.32 -13.21 -6.82
N LYS A 15 5.45 -13.92 -6.94
CA LYS A 15 6.53 -13.53 -7.85
C LYS A 15 6.08 -13.58 -9.31
N VAL A 16 5.44 -14.67 -9.74
CA VAL A 16 4.86 -14.80 -11.09
C VAL A 16 3.85 -13.69 -11.38
N LEU A 17 2.92 -13.41 -10.44
CA LEU A 17 1.92 -12.35 -10.62
C LEU A 17 2.55 -10.95 -10.72
N ARG A 18 3.60 -10.68 -9.95
CA ARG A 18 4.34 -9.41 -10.02
C ARG A 18 5.10 -9.28 -11.34
N LEU A 19 5.76 -10.35 -11.81
CA LEU A 19 6.40 -10.38 -13.12
C LEU A 19 5.38 -10.14 -14.24
N TYR A 20 4.24 -10.84 -14.22
CA TYR A 20 3.17 -10.66 -15.20
C TYR A 20 2.68 -9.20 -15.27
N LYS A 21 2.43 -8.58 -14.10
CA LYS A 21 2.04 -7.16 -14.04
C LYS A 21 3.13 -6.24 -14.58
N ARG A 22 4.40 -6.47 -14.23
CA ARG A 22 5.55 -5.68 -14.74
C ARG A 22 5.67 -5.82 -16.26
N ALA A 23 5.65 -7.05 -16.77
CA ALA A 23 5.74 -7.34 -18.19
C ALA A 23 4.64 -6.63 -19.00
N LEU A 24 3.39 -6.65 -18.53
CA LEU A 24 2.31 -5.91 -19.17
C LEU A 24 2.51 -4.38 -19.18
N ARG A 25 3.04 -3.80 -18.10
CA ARG A 25 3.29 -2.34 -18.02
C ARG A 25 4.46 -1.90 -18.91
N HIS A 26 5.52 -2.70 -19.01
CA HIS A 26 6.61 -2.43 -19.94
C HIS A 26 6.18 -2.68 -21.40
N LEU A 27 5.35 -3.69 -21.66
CA LEU A 27 4.76 -3.90 -22.97
C LEU A 27 3.86 -2.72 -23.39
N GLU A 28 3.07 -2.17 -22.47
CA GLU A 28 2.28 -0.94 -22.68
C GLU A 28 3.18 0.27 -22.98
N SER A 29 4.38 0.32 -22.40
CA SER A 29 5.36 1.37 -22.66
C SER A 29 5.97 1.27 -24.07
N TRP A 30 6.17 0.05 -24.59
CA TRP A 30 6.61 -0.17 -25.98
C TRP A 30 5.48 -0.02 -27.00
N CYS A 31 4.30 -0.55 -26.70
CA CYS A 31 3.13 -0.55 -27.58
C CYS A 31 2.20 0.60 -27.22
N ILE A 32 2.54 1.81 -27.67
CA ILE A 32 1.83 3.05 -27.32
C ILE A 32 0.33 3.00 -27.68
N HIS A 33 0.01 2.45 -28.85
CA HIS A 33 -1.38 2.35 -29.32
C HIS A 33 -2.14 1.20 -28.67
N ARG A 34 -3.38 1.47 -28.24
CA ARG A 34 -4.19 0.55 -27.41
C ARG A 34 -4.57 -0.76 -28.11
N ASP A 35 -4.83 -0.70 -29.39
CA ASP A 35 -5.12 -1.85 -30.25
C ASP A 35 -3.92 -2.80 -30.37
N LYS A 36 -2.74 -2.25 -30.71
CA LYS A 36 -1.48 -3.00 -30.79
C LYS A 36 -1.10 -3.59 -29.42
N TYR A 37 -1.18 -2.78 -28.37
CA TYR A 37 -0.96 -3.23 -27.00
C TYR A 37 -1.88 -4.40 -26.64
N ARG A 38 -3.19 -4.28 -26.93
CA ARG A 38 -4.16 -5.30 -26.58
C ARG A 38 -3.84 -6.64 -27.25
N TYR A 39 -3.45 -6.60 -28.52
CA TYR A 39 -3.02 -7.79 -29.26
C TYR A 39 -1.83 -8.48 -28.56
N PHE A 40 -0.74 -7.77 -28.31
CA PHE A 40 0.45 -8.35 -27.68
C PHE A 40 0.22 -8.73 -26.20
N ALA A 41 -0.65 -8.02 -25.48
CA ALA A 41 -1.03 -8.36 -24.12
C ALA A 41 -1.78 -9.71 -24.07
N CYS A 42 -2.65 -9.98 -25.05
CA CYS A 42 -3.31 -11.28 -25.18
C CYS A 42 -2.31 -12.39 -25.53
N LEU A 43 -1.34 -12.14 -26.41
CA LEU A 43 -0.27 -13.09 -26.71
C LEU A 43 0.59 -13.39 -25.48
N LEU A 44 0.99 -12.35 -24.73
CA LEU A 44 1.72 -12.52 -23.47
C LEU A 44 0.90 -13.33 -22.48
N ARG A 45 -0.40 -13.03 -22.34
CA ARG A 45 -1.29 -13.80 -21.47
C ARG A 45 -1.34 -15.27 -21.86
N ALA A 46 -1.45 -15.59 -23.15
CA ALA A 46 -1.43 -16.96 -23.63
C ALA A 46 -0.12 -17.69 -23.25
N ARG A 47 1.04 -17.03 -23.37
CA ARG A 47 2.34 -17.58 -22.94
C ARG A 47 2.37 -17.89 -21.43
N PHE A 48 1.80 -17.03 -20.59
CA PHE A 48 1.69 -17.32 -19.15
C PHE A 48 0.70 -18.44 -18.85
N ASP A 49 -0.41 -18.52 -19.59
CA ASP A 49 -1.43 -19.55 -19.40
C ASP A 49 -0.93 -20.95 -19.83
N GLU A 50 0.00 -21.04 -20.79
CA GLU A 50 0.63 -22.30 -21.26
C GLU A 50 1.26 -23.11 -20.11
N HIS A 51 1.95 -22.43 -19.18
CA HIS A 51 2.62 -23.06 -18.04
C HIS A 51 1.86 -22.93 -16.72
N LYS A 52 0.59 -22.50 -16.75
CA LYS A 52 -0.21 -22.26 -15.53
C LYS A 52 -0.41 -23.51 -14.67
N ASN A 53 -0.48 -24.69 -15.31
CA ASN A 53 -0.76 -25.96 -14.63
C ASN A 53 0.52 -26.79 -14.37
N GLU A 54 1.71 -26.17 -14.43
CA GLU A 54 2.97 -26.85 -14.09
C GLU A 54 2.97 -27.26 -12.61
N LYS A 55 3.20 -28.55 -12.34
CA LYS A 55 3.17 -29.12 -10.98
C LYS A 55 4.57 -29.26 -10.40
N ASP A 56 5.59 -29.35 -11.25
CA ASP A 56 6.98 -29.39 -10.80
C ASP A 56 7.45 -27.98 -10.41
N MET A 57 7.64 -27.78 -9.10
CA MET A 57 8.06 -26.49 -8.55
C MET A 57 9.50 -26.12 -8.90
N VAL A 58 10.38 -27.09 -9.16
CA VAL A 58 11.76 -26.81 -9.60
C VAL A 58 11.71 -26.23 -11.01
N LYS A 59 10.98 -26.91 -11.91
CA LYS A 59 10.75 -26.43 -13.27
C LYS A 59 10.03 -25.10 -13.31
N ALA A 60 8.98 -24.90 -12.50
CA ALA A 60 8.27 -23.62 -12.42
C ALA A 60 9.19 -22.47 -11.98
N THR A 61 10.10 -22.74 -11.02
CA THR A 61 11.08 -21.74 -10.55
C THR A 61 12.13 -21.43 -11.62
N GLN A 62 12.56 -22.44 -12.38
CA GLN A 62 13.46 -22.24 -13.52
C GLN A 62 12.80 -21.38 -14.60
N LEU A 63 11.57 -21.70 -15.00
CA LEU A 63 10.80 -20.91 -15.96
C LEU A 63 10.62 -19.46 -15.50
N LEU A 64 10.35 -19.24 -14.21
CA LEU A 64 10.25 -17.89 -13.65
C LEU A 64 11.58 -17.13 -13.75
N ARG A 65 12.71 -17.80 -13.50
CA ARG A 65 14.03 -17.20 -13.62
C ARG A 65 14.33 -16.80 -15.07
N GLU A 66 14.14 -17.72 -16.01
CA GLU A 66 14.34 -17.47 -17.44
C GLU A 66 13.42 -16.34 -17.93
N ALA A 67 12.17 -16.28 -17.45
CA ALA A 67 11.24 -15.21 -17.76
C ALA A 67 11.63 -13.84 -17.15
N GLU A 68 12.24 -13.81 -15.96
CA GLU A 68 12.81 -12.56 -15.40
C GLU A 68 14.02 -12.09 -16.22
N GLU A 69 14.86 -13.02 -16.71
CA GLU A 69 15.98 -12.70 -17.62
C GLU A 69 15.45 -12.15 -18.96
N GLU A 70 14.44 -12.78 -19.57
CA GLU A 70 13.77 -12.28 -20.78
C GLU A 70 13.16 -10.88 -20.54
N PHE A 71 12.46 -10.69 -19.41
CA PHE A 71 11.89 -9.40 -19.04
C PHE A 71 12.99 -8.33 -18.88
N TRP A 72 14.11 -8.67 -18.24
CA TRP A 72 15.21 -7.74 -18.03
C TRP A 72 15.84 -7.27 -19.36
N HIS A 73 15.99 -8.19 -20.33
CA HIS A 73 16.48 -7.85 -21.66
C HIS A 73 15.46 -7.05 -22.48
N GLY A 74 14.16 -7.30 -22.31
CA GLY A 74 13.07 -6.66 -23.07
C GLY A 74 12.47 -5.41 -22.42
N GLN A 75 12.95 -4.98 -21.26
CA GLN A 75 12.33 -3.86 -20.52
C GLN A 75 12.52 -2.53 -21.26
N HIS A 76 11.46 -1.71 -21.30
CA HIS A 76 11.55 -0.36 -21.82
C HIS A 76 12.50 0.51 -20.95
N PRO A 77 13.43 1.29 -21.54
CA PRO A 77 14.40 2.10 -20.77
C PRO A 77 13.76 3.15 -19.85
N GLN A 78 12.66 3.76 -20.30
CA GLN A 78 11.88 4.74 -19.55
C GLN A 78 10.41 4.30 -19.48
N PRO A 79 10.06 3.33 -18.61
CA PRO A 79 8.70 2.81 -18.57
C PRO A 79 7.70 3.91 -18.21
N TYR A 80 6.44 3.73 -18.63
CA TYR A 80 5.37 4.61 -18.19
C TYR A 80 5.14 4.46 -16.68
N ILE A 81 5.29 5.57 -15.95
CA ILE A 81 5.03 5.66 -14.52
C ILE A 81 3.87 6.63 -14.32
N PHE A 82 2.84 6.20 -13.58
CA PHE A 82 1.71 7.08 -13.26
C PHE A 82 2.18 8.29 -12.46
N PRO A 83 1.58 9.48 -12.65
CA PRO A 83 2.10 10.73 -12.07
C PRO A 83 2.35 10.68 -10.56
N GLU A 84 1.44 10.08 -9.79
CA GLU A 84 1.50 10.01 -8.32
C GLU A 84 2.16 8.72 -7.80
N SER A 85 2.53 7.79 -8.67
CA SER A 85 3.30 6.60 -8.26
C SER A 85 4.77 6.98 -8.00
N PRO A 86 5.52 6.21 -7.17
CA PRO A 86 6.94 6.43 -6.98
C PRO A 86 7.70 6.49 -8.32
N GLY A 87 8.48 7.56 -8.51
CA GLY A 87 9.18 7.86 -9.78
C GLY A 87 8.34 8.61 -10.83
N GLY A 88 7.07 8.90 -10.53
CA GLY A 88 6.19 9.70 -11.37
C GLY A 88 6.45 11.21 -11.24
N THR A 89 5.97 11.99 -12.20
CA THR A 89 6.22 13.44 -12.31
C THR A 89 5.51 14.29 -11.25
N SER A 90 4.61 13.70 -10.48
CA SER A 90 3.86 14.35 -9.41
C SER A 90 3.91 13.55 -8.10
N TYR A 91 4.87 12.62 -7.99
CA TYR A 91 5.11 11.87 -6.77
C TYR A 91 5.48 12.83 -5.64
N GLU A 92 4.80 12.69 -4.49
CA GLU A 92 5.00 13.54 -3.29
C GLU A 92 4.84 15.05 -3.53
N ARG A 93 4.29 15.48 -4.69
CA ARG A 93 4.09 16.91 -5.03
C ARG A 93 3.32 17.67 -3.95
N TYR A 94 2.35 17.00 -3.33
CA TYR A 94 1.46 17.60 -2.33
C TYR A 94 1.90 17.34 -0.88
N GLU A 95 3.04 16.67 -0.65
CA GLU A 95 3.47 16.30 0.70
C GLU A 95 3.73 17.54 1.58
N CYS A 96 4.24 18.63 0.99
CA CYS A 96 4.47 19.89 1.70
C CYS A 96 3.19 20.56 2.23
N TYR A 97 2.01 20.18 1.73
CA TYR A 97 0.72 20.70 2.19
C TYR A 97 0.02 19.77 3.20
N LYS A 98 0.57 18.58 3.45
CA LYS A 98 0.01 17.58 4.37
C LYS A 98 0.40 17.89 5.81
N VAL A 99 -0.11 19.01 6.32
CA VAL A 99 0.09 19.42 7.72
C VAL A 99 -0.55 18.37 8.65
N PRO A 100 0.17 17.83 9.63
CA PRO A 100 -0.39 16.84 10.52
C PRO A 100 -1.42 17.49 11.45
N GLU A 101 -2.44 16.71 11.81
CA GLU A 101 -3.61 17.23 12.53
C GLU A 101 -3.28 17.90 13.86
N TRP A 102 -2.21 17.47 14.53
CA TRP A 102 -1.84 17.96 15.86
C TRP A 102 -1.39 19.43 15.86
N CYS A 103 -0.92 19.97 14.72
CA CYS A 103 -0.57 21.40 14.61
C CYS A 103 -1.79 22.31 14.82
N LEU A 104 -3.01 21.81 14.64
CA LEU A 104 -4.25 22.56 14.93
C LEU A 104 -4.44 22.80 16.43
N ASP A 105 -3.76 22.04 17.29
CA ASP A 105 -3.81 22.27 18.73
C ASP A 105 -2.99 23.50 19.13
N ASP A 106 -2.00 23.90 18.33
CA ASP A 106 -1.11 25.04 18.58
C ASP A 106 -1.69 26.39 18.12
N TRP A 107 -2.83 26.40 17.43
CA TRP A 107 -3.48 27.63 16.96
C TRP A 107 -3.88 28.55 18.10
N HIS A 108 -3.80 29.86 17.88
CA HIS A 108 -4.21 30.85 18.87
C HIS A 108 -5.74 30.78 19.10
N PRO A 109 -6.26 30.98 20.33
CA PRO A 109 -7.69 30.91 20.59
C PRO A 109 -8.55 31.82 19.70
N SER A 110 -8.05 32.98 19.28
CA SER A 110 -8.77 33.85 18.33
C SER A 110 -8.95 33.21 16.95
N GLU A 111 -7.99 32.43 16.50
CA GLU A 111 -8.05 31.71 15.21
C GLU A 111 -8.96 30.49 15.34
N LYS A 112 -8.93 29.80 16.48
CA LYS A 112 -9.85 28.69 16.77
C LYS A 112 -11.31 29.16 16.85
N ALA A 113 -11.54 30.34 17.42
CA ALA A 113 -12.86 30.96 17.51
C ALA A 113 -13.49 31.25 16.14
N MET A 114 -12.70 31.29 15.06
CA MET A 114 -13.22 31.39 13.69
C MET A 114 -13.97 30.12 13.25
N TYR A 115 -13.64 28.95 13.82
CA TYR A 115 -14.21 27.65 13.43
C TYR A 115 -14.79 26.88 14.64
N PRO A 116 -15.77 27.45 15.35
CA PRO A 116 -16.23 26.94 16.64
C PRO A 116 -16.75 25.50 16.55
N ASP A 117 -17.58 25.20 15.54
CA ASP A 117 -18.18 23.87 15.36
C ASP A 117 -17.14 22.80 15.03
N TYR A 118 -16.10 23.16 14.27
CA TYR A 118 -15.03 22.24 13.90
C TYR A 118 -14.23 21.84 15.14
N PHE A 119 -13.78 22.82 15.93
CA PHE A 119 -13.01 22.54 17.14
C PHE A 119 -13.86 21.84 18.21
N ALA A 120 -15.15 22.18 18.34
CA ALA A 120 -16.07 21.45 19.22
C ALA A 120 -16.20 19.97 18.85
N LYS A 121 -16.36 19.65 17.56
CA LYS A 121 -16.38 18.25 17.07
C LYS A 121 -15.03 17.57 17.25
N ARG A 122 -13.92 18.27 16.99
CA ARG A 122 -12.55 17.74 17.17
C ARG A 122 -12.28 17.30 18.61
N GLU A 123 -12.78 18.04 19.60
CA GLU A 123 -12.65 17.64 21.01
C GLU A 123 -13.36 16.32 21.32
N GLN A 124 -14.49 16.02 20.66
CA GLN A 124 -15.16 14.73 20.77
C GLN A 124 -14.28 13.58 20.24
N TRP A 125 -13.59 13.79 19.11
CA TRP A 125 -12.63 12.84 18.56
C TRP A 125 -11.41 12.63 19.46
N LYS A 126 -10.85 13.71 20.03
CA LYS A 126 -9.72 13.64 20.96
C LYS A 126 -10.11 12.95 22.27
N LYS A 127 -11.35 13.15 22.74
CA LYS A 127 -11.92 12.42 23.88
C LYS A 127 -12.01 10.93 23.56
N LEU A 128 -12.61 10.57 22.43
CA LEU A 128 -12.73 9.19 21.97
C LEU A 128 -11.36 8.48 21.88
N ARG A 129 -10.35 9.14 21.31
CA ARG A 129 -8.97 8.63 21.23
C ARG A 129 -8.37 8.35 22.61
N ARG A 130 -8.56 9.26 23.57
CA ARG A 130 -8.05 9.07 24.94
C ARG A 130 -8.74 7.91 25.65
N GLU A 131 -10.05 7.79 25.49
CA GLU A 131 -10.86 6.71 26.09
C GLU A 131 -10.63 5.34 25.45
N SER A 132 -10.22 5.29 24.18
CA SER A 132 -9.91 4.03 23.49
C SER A 132 -8.47 3.56 23.77
N TRP A 133 -7.53 4.47 23.99
CA TRP A 133 -6.09 4.17 24.10
C TRP A 133 -5.76 3.05 25.10
N GLU A 134 -6.24 3.13 26.33
CA GLU A 134 -5.92 2.12 27.36
C GLU A 134 -6.49 0.74 26.99
N ARG A 135 -7.68 0.70 26.39
CA ARG A 135 -8.32 -0.54 25.94
C ARG A 135 -7.56 -1.17 24.78
N GLU A 136 -7.12 -0.36 23.83
CA GLU A 136 -6.28 -0.78 22.70
C GLU A 136 -4.94 -1.34 23.17
N VAL A 137 -4.24 -0.64 24.06
CA VAL A 137 -2.94 -1.07 24.61
C VAL A 137 -3.10 -2.39 25.36
N LYS A 138 -4.15 -2.51 26.18
CA LYS A 138 -4.45 -3.75 26.90
C LYS A 138 -4.71 -4.90 25.93
N GLN A 139 -5.51 -4.69 24.89
CA GLN A 139 -5.77 -5.71 23.86
C GLN A 139 -4.46 -6.14 23.18
N LEU A 140 -3.58 -5.19 22.84
CA LEU A 140 -2.28 -5.51 22.24
C LEU A 140 -1.40 -6.33 23.18
N GLN A 141 -1.32 -5.97 24.47
CA GLN A 141 -0.54 -6.72 25.45
C GLN A 141 -1.08 -8.15 25.66
N GLU A 142 -2.41 -8.32 25.63
CA GLU A 142 -3.06 -9.63 25.76
C GLU A 142 -2.87 -10.52 24.52
N GLU A 143 -2.93 -9.95 23.31
CA GLU A 143 -2.83 -10.70 22.05
C GLU A 143 -1.38 -10.89 21.56
N THR A 144 -0.43 -10.09 22.05
CA THR A 144 0.98 -10.16 21.62
C THR A 144 1.68 -11.36 22.27
N PRO A 145 2.36 -12.23 21.49
CA PRO A 145 3.15 -13.32 22.05
C PRO A 145 4.27 -12.83 22.97
N VAL A 146 4.71 -13.68 23.91
CA VAL A 146 5.77 -13.35 24.91
C VAL A 146 7.07 -12.83 24.27
N GLY A 147 7.43 -13.32 23.07
CA GLY A 147 8.61 -12.89 22.33
C GLY A 147 8.43 -11.61 21.50
N GLY A 148 7.32 -10.89 21.68
CA GLY A 148 6.93 -9.75 20.85
C GLY A 148 6.11 -10.15 19.61
N PRO A 149 5.67 -9.16 18.82
CA PRO A 149 4.89 -9.41 17.61
C PRO A 149 5.74 -10.10 16.54
N ARG A 150 5.18 -11.12 15.89
CA ARG A 150 5.87 -11.86 14.81
C ARG A 150 5.79 -11.18 13.44
N THR A 151 4.83 -10.26 13.27
CA THR A 151 4.55 -9.53 12.02
C THR A 151 4.06 -8.12 12.37
N GLU A 152 4.08 -7.20 11.42
CA GLU A 152 3.55 -5.83 11.59
C GLU A 152 2.01 -5.75 11.56
N ALA A 153 1.31 -6.88 11.36
CA ALA A 153 -0.15 -6.91 11.31
C ALA A 153 -0.77 -6.66 12.71
N LEU A 154 -1.63 -5.64 12.80
CA LEU A 154 -2.39 -5.32 14.00
C LEU A 154 -3.71 -6.11 14.04
N PRO A 155 -4.15 -6.55 15.23
CA PRO A 155 -5.44 -7.24 15.36
C PRO A 155 -6.61 -6.25 15.19
N PRO A 156 -7.78 -6.72 14.74
CA PRO A 156 -9.00 -5.90 14.72
C PRO A 156 -9.56 -5.71 16.14
N ALA A 157 -10.48 -4.76 16.31
CA ALA A 157 -11.26 -4.65 17.55
C ALA A 157 -12.08 -5.93 17.80
N ARG A 158 -12.03 -6.48 19.02
CA ARG A 158 -12.71 -7.74 19.36
C ARG A 158 -14.05 -7.59 20.05
N LYS A 159 -14.27 -6.46 20.74
CA LYS A 159 -15.48 -6.22 21.54
C LYS A 159 -16.29 -5.08 20.94
N GLN A 160 -17.59 -5.11 21.16
CA GLN A 160 -18.49 -4.05 20.74
C GLN A 160 -18.16 -2.76 21.51
N GLY A 161 -17.97 -1.65 20.78
CA GLY A 161 -17.61 -0.35 21.35
C GLY A 161 -16.10 -0.12 21.53
N ASP A 162 -15.25 -1.10 21.23
CA ASP A 162 -13.81 -0.91 21.12
C ASP A 162 -13.43 -0.43 19.72
N LEU A 163 -12.35 0.34 19.63
CA LEU A 163 -11.76 0.77 18.37
C LEU A 163 -10.53 -0.10 18.06
N PRO A 164 -10.18 -0.29 16.76
CA PRO A 164 -8.99 -1.07 16.40
C PRO A 164 -7.72 -0.44 17.00
N PRO A 165 -6.77 -1.22 17.51
CA PRO A 165 -5.56 -0.67 18.10
C PRO A 165 -4.73 0.17 17.12
N LEU A 166 -4.15 1.26 17.61
CA LEU A 166 -3.29 2.20 16.88
C LEU A 166 -3.99 2.87 15.67
N TRP A 167 -5.32 2.95 15.66
CA TRP A 167 -6.09 3.48 14.52
C TRP A 167 -5.85 4.96 14.20
N TRP A 168 -5.45 5.77 15.19
CA TRP A 168 -5.51 7.24 15.08
C TRP A 168 -4.79 7.78 13.84
N HIS A 169 -3.50 7.49 13.69
CA HIS A 169 -2.68 8.02 12.60
C HIS A 169 -3.14 7.53 11.22
N ILE A 170 -3.79 6.37 11.14
CA ILE A 170 -4.37 5.85 9.90
C ILE A 170 -5.62 6.66 9.53
N VAL A 171 -6.49 6.93 10.51
CA VAL A 171 -7.77 7.61 10.29
C VAL A 171 -7.60 9.12 10.14
N THR A 172 -6.70 9.74 10.88
CA THR A 172 -6.46 11.19 10.89
C THR A 172 -5.31 11.62 9.99
N ARG A 173 -4.82 10.70 9.12
CA ARG A 173 -3.83 11.04 8.10
C ARG A 173 -4.31 12.22 7.25
N PRO A 174 -3.42 13.14 6.85
CA PRO A 174 -3.77 14.19 5.91
C PRO A 174 -4.36 13.62 4.61
N ARG A 175 -5.25 14.37 3.98
CA ARG A 175 -5.79 14.00 2.67
C ARG A 175 -4.67 13.97 1.65
N GLU A 176 -4.80 13.13 0.62
CA GLU A 176 -3.80 13.05 -0.47
C GLU A 176 -3.68 14.38 -1.22
N ARG A 177 -4.80 15.09 -1.37
CA ARG A 177 -4.91 16.43 -1.97
C ARG A 177 -5.58 17.38 -0.99
N PRO A 178 -4.80 18.04 -0.11
CA PRO A 178 -5.32 19.04 0.83
C PRO A 178 -5.46 20.44 0.21
N MET A 179 -5.06 20.60 -1.06
CA MET A 179 -5.26 21.81 -1.90
C MET A 179 -6.60 21.77 -2.62
#